data_AF-A0A4S4DCI1-F1
#
_entry.id   AF-A0A4S4DCI1-F1
#
_cell.length_a   1.000
_cell.length_b   1.000
_cell.length_c   1.000
_cell.angle_alpha   90.00
_cell.angle_beta   90.00
_cell.angle_gamma   90.00
#
_symmetry.space_group_name_H-M   'P 1'
#
loop_
_entity.id
_entity.type
_entity.pdbx_description
1 polymer ?
#
loop_
_entity_poly.entity_id
_entity_poly.type
_entity_poly.pdbx_seq_one_letter_code
_entity_poly.pdbx_strand_id
1 'polypeptide(L)'
;MASFRSSSIPCFLFLCFVLSSALDMSIITYDQTHNQNRTDAEAMAIYDKWLVHHGGKASNAIGEKGRRFEIFKDNLRFVDEHNAAENRTYRVGLNRFANLSNEEYRSMFLGVRMETKRRLSSPKTSDRYKNAHVVSIEGYEDVPENDEKSLKKAVSYQPVSVAIEAGGRAFQLYESGVFTGLCGTNLDHGVVAVGYGSEDGVDYWLVKNSWGPHWGENGYIKMERNVNTNSGKCGIAQAASYPIKTGPNPPNPGPSPPSPVKPPTVCDDYYSCPGGSTCCCVYEYGGFCFGWGCCPLESATCCADHSSCCPQEFPVCDTDAGTCLLSKDNPVGVKALQRGPANCGRLHVGRIKDSA
;
A
#
# COMPACT_ATOMS: atom_id res chain seq x y z
N MET A 1 68.00 -8.94 -75.48
CA MET A 1 67.62 -10.03 -76.40
C MET A 1 66.28 -10.59 -75.94
N ALA A 2 65.30 -10.65 -76.87
CA ALA A 2 63.97 -11.30 -76.86
C ALA A 2 63.01 -10.98 -75.68
N SER A 3 61.94 -10.17 -75.79
CA SER A 3 60.72 -10.19 -76.65
C SER A 3 59.71 -11.27 -76.20
N PHE A 4 58.41 -11.05 -75.93
CA PHE A 4 57.32 -10.45 -76.72
C PHE A 4 56.12 -10.02 -75.82
N ARG A 5 55.54 -8.81 -75.97
CA ARG A 5 54.22 -8.43 -76.58
C ARG A 5 52.98 -9.18 -76.03
N SER A 6 52.05 -8.51 -75.34
CA SER A 6 50.91 -7.68 -75.82
C SER A 6 49.64 -8.50 -76.15
N SER A 7 48.53 -8.25 -75.43
CA SER A 7 47.32 -7.58 -75.98
C SER A 7 46.01 -7.87 -75.20
N SER A 8 45.24 -6.78 -75.03
CA SER A 8 43.76 -6.64 -75.11
C SER A 8 42.79 -7.16 -74.01
N ILE A 9 42.25 -6.15 -73.30
CA ILE A 9 40.94 -5.91 -72.61
C ILE A 9 39.72 -6.18 -73.56
N PRO A 10 38.38 -6.27 -73.21
CA PRO A 10 37.60 -6.11 -71.94
C PRO A 10 36.45 -7.13 -71.65
N CYS A 11 35.71 -6.86 -70.56
CA CYS A 11 34.24 -6.99 -70.38
C CYS A 11 33.64 -8.38 -70.11
N PHE A 12 33.11 -8.61 -68.90
CA PHE A 12 31.70 -8.37 -68.60
C PHE A 12 31.41 -8.63 -67.11
N LEU A 13 30.56 -7.76 -66.58
CA LEU A 13 29.91 -7.81 -65.26
C LEU A 13 29.29 -9.18 -64.97
N PHE A 14 29.52 -9.73 -63.78
CA PHE A 14 28.49 -10.50 -63.09
C PHE A 14 28.52 -10.22 -61.59
N LEU A 15 27.44 -9.57 -61.16
CA LEU A 15 27.00 -9.42 -59.78
C LEU A 15 26.94 -10.77 -59.07
N CYS A 16 27.41 -10.82 -57.82
CA CYS A 16 26.79 -11.55 -56.71
C CYS A 16 27.51 -11.19 -55.40
N PHE A 17 27.36 -9.94 -54.95
CA PHE A 17 27.52 -9.62 -53.53
C PHE A 17 26.28 -10.18 -52.80
N VAL A 18 26.41 -11.34 -52.18
CA VAL A 18 25.51 -11.74 -51.09
C VAL A 18 25.94 -10.99 -49.83
N LEU A 19 25.61 -9.70 -49.79
CA LEU A 19 25.50 -8.97 -48.53
C LEU A 19 24.15 -9.33 -47.94
N SER A 20 24.20 -9.90 -46.74
CA SER A 20 23.08 -10.18 -45.86
C SER A 20 22.12 -8.98 -45.80
N SER A 21 21.03 -9.01 -46.57
CA SER A 21 19.92 -8.07 -46.42
C SER A 21 19.01 -8.58 -45.30
N ALA A 22 19.25 -8.10 -44.09
CA ALA A 22 18.31 -8.18 -42.99
C ALA A 22 18.23 -6.81 -42.31
N LEU A 23 17.68 -5.83 -43.02
CA LEU A 23 17.04 -4.66 -42.43
C LEU A 23 15.74 -4.42 -43.21
N ASP A 24 14.77 -5.28 -42.94
CA ASP A 24 13.37 -4.96 -43.16
C ASP A 24 12.69 -5.01 -41.79
N MET A 25 13.01 -4.02 -40.96
CA MET A 25 12.17 -3.61 -39.84
C MET A 25 11.67 -2.25 -40.24
N SER A 26 10.47 -2.27 -40.83
CA SER A 26 9.73 -1.09 -41.24
C SER A 26 9.84 0.00 -40.18
N ILE A 27 10.43 1.11 -40.61
CA ILE A 27 10.36 2.43 -40.00
C ILE A 27 8.95 2.66 -39.45
N ILE A 28 8.79 2.59 -38.13
CA ILE A 28 7.77 3.41 -37.48
C ILE A 28 8.30 4.82 -37.65
N THR A 29 7.73 5.54 -38.61
CA THR A 29 7.88 6.98 -38.78
C THR A 29 7.67 7.63 -37.42
N TYR A 30 8.78 8.04 -36.83
CA TYR A 30 8.81 8.91 -35.67
C TYR A 30 8.41 10.31 -36.16
N ASP A 31 7.11 10.50 -36.37
CA ASP A 31 6.51 11.77 -36.76
C ASP A 31 5.64 12.30 -35.61
N GLN A 32 6.32 13.00 -34.71
CA GLN A 32 6.00 14.38 -34.31
C GLN A 32 4.52 14.78 -34.23
N THR A 33 3.75 14.15 -33.35
CA THR A 33 2.82 14.86 -32.43
C THR A 33 2.78 14.10 -31.10
N HIS A 34 3.26 14.70 -30.01
CA HIS A 34 3.07 14.15 -28.66
C HIS A 34 1.60 14.28 -28.26
N ASN A 35 0.78 13.36 -28.75
CA ASN A 35 -0.51 13.07 -28.14
C ASN A 35 -0.25 12.07 -27.01
N GLN A 36 0.05 12.58 -25.81
CA GLN A 36 0.28 11.80 -24.59
C GLN A 36 -1.01 11.14 -24.08
N ASN A 37 -1.76 10.45 -24.93
CA ASN A 37 -2.94 9.72 -24.53
C ASN A 37 -2.79 8.27 -24.98
N ARG A 38 -2.59 7.37 -24.01
CA ARG A 38 -2.61 5.93 -24.24
C ARG A 38 -3.91 5.54 -24.94
N THR A 39 -3.83 4.53 -25.79
CA THR A 39 -5.04 3.95 -26.40
C THR A 39 -5.88 3.22 -25.36
N ASP A 40 -7.18 3.09 -25.61
CA ASP A 40 -8.09 2.36 -24.71
C ASP A 40 -7.66 0.90 -24.50
N ALA A 41 -7.06 0.27 -25.51
CA ALA A 41 -6.51 -1.08 -25.42
C ALA A 41 -5.33 -1.16 -24.45
N GLU A 42 -4.41 -0.20 -24.50
CA GLU A 42 -3.29 -0.12 -23.56
C GLU A 42 -3.76 0.18 -22.14
N ALA A 43 -4.70 1.11 -21.98
CA ALA A 43 -5.29 1.41 -20.68
C ALA A 43 -6.01 0.20 -20.08
N MET A 44 -6.73 -0.57 -20.89
CA MET A 44 -7.40 -1.81 -20.45
C MET A 44 -6.40 -2.86 -19.98
N ALA A 45 -5.29 -3.05 -20.70
CA ALA A 45 -4.25 -3.99 -20.28
C ALA A 45 -3.63 -3.61 -18.93
N ILE A 46 -3.43 -2.32 -18.68
CA ILE A 46 -2.94 -1.81 -17.40
C ILE A 46 -3.99 -2.01 -16.30
N TYR A 47 -5.26 -1.76 -16.60
CA TYR A 47 -6.35 -1.95 -15.65
C TYR A 47 -6.52 -3.42 -15.24
N ASP A 48 -6.51 -4.34 -16.20
CA ASP A 48 -6.59 -5.78 -15.93
C ASP A 48 -5.40 -6.25 -15.08
N LYS A 49 -4.19 -5.74 -15.35
CA LYS A 49 -3.02 -5.99 -14.50
C LYS A 49 -3.18 -5.41 -13.08
N TRP A 50 -3.70 -4.19 -12.97
CA TRP A 50 -3.94 -3.54 -11.68
C TRP A 50 -4.96 -4.31 -10.83
N LEU A 51 -6.00 -4.86 -11.45
CA LEU A 51 -7.04 -5.67 -10.78
C LEU A 51 -6.47 -6.92 -10.11
N VAL A 52 -5.40 -7.53 -10.64
CA VAL A 52 -4.74 -8.69 -10.02
C VAL A 52 -4.23 -8.36 -8.62
N HIS A 53 -3.72 -7.14 -8.42
CA HIS A 53 -3.09 -6.74 -7.17
C HIS A 53 -4.05 -5.98 -6.22
N HIS A 54 -5.06 -5.29 -6.75
CA HIS A 54 -5.91 -4.38 -5.97
C HIS A 54 -7.41 -4.68 -6.05
N GLY A 55 -7.83 -5.47 -7.06
CA GLY A 55 -9.22 -5.69 -7.42
C GLY A 55 -9.91 -6.79 -6.60
N GLY A 56 -9.86 -6.71 -5.27
CA GLY A 56 -10.59 -7.64 -4.38
C GLY A 56 -12.06 -7.85 -4.80
N LYS A 57 -12.73 -8.88 -4.23
CA LYS A 57 -14.01 -9.55 -4.61
C LYS A 57 -15.24 -8.69 -5.09
N ALA A 58 -15.16 -7.37 -5.15
CA ALA A 58 -16.23 -6.43 -5.47
C ALA A 58 -16.36 -6.03 -6.96
N SER A 59 -15.48 -6.45 -7.88
CA SER A 59 -15.53 -5.99 -9.29
C SER A 59 -16.53 -6.71 -10.20
N ASN A 60 -17.42 -7.56 -9.67
CA ASN A 60 -18.20 -8.53 -10.45
C ASN A 60 -19.55 -8.03 -11.01
N ALA A 61 -19.87 -6.74 -10.94
CA ALA A 61 -21.03 -6.20 -11.65
C ALA A 61 -20.59 -5.65 -13.02
N ILE A 62 -21.13 -6.22 -14.11
CA ILE A 62 -20.76 -5.87 -15.50
C ILE A 62 -20.95 -4.37 -15.80
N GLY A 63 -21.92 -3.70 -15.17
CA GLY A 63 -22.09 -2.25 -15.24
C GLY A 63 -21.13 -1.43 -14.38
N GLU A 64 -20.60 -2.01 -13.30
CA GLU A 64 -19.60 -1.39 -12.43
C GLU A 64 -18.21 -1.42 -13.08
N LYS A 65 -17.87 -2.49 -13.82
CA LYS A 65 -16.57 -2.60 -14.52
C LYS A 65 -16.34 -1.45 -15.51
N GLY A 66 -17.34 -1.09 -16.32
CA GLY A 66 -17.22 0.01 -17.29
C GLY A 66 -17.00 1.38 -16.63
N ARG A 67 -17.79 1.72 -15.60
CA ARG A 67 -17.63 2.97 -14.85
C ARG A 67 -16.27 3.05 -14.14
N ARG A 68 -15.86 1.97 -13.47
CA ARG A 68 -14.58 1.89 -12.76
C ARG A 68 -13.40 2.01 -13.72
N PHE A 69 -13.52 1.44 -14.91
CA PHE A 69 -12.50 1.57 -15.95
C PHE A 69 -12.35 3.01 -16.46
N GLU A 70 -13.44 3.74 -16.68
CA GLU A 70 -13.36 5.16 -17.11
C GLU A 70 -12.73 6.05 -16.02
N ILE A 71 -13.07 5.83 -14.75
CA ILE A 71 -12.41 6.50 -13.62
C ILE A 71 -10.92 6.15 -13.58
N PHE A 72 -10.58 4.88 -13.78
CA PHE A 72 -9.21 4.41 -13.81
C PHE A 72 -8.41 5.06 -14.95
N LYS A 73 -8.99 5.16 -16.16
CA LYS A 73 -8.40 5.87 -17.30
C LYS A 73 -8.10 7.33 -16.98
N ASP A 74 -9.06 8.02 -16.35
CA ASP A 74 -8.86 9.41 -15.95
C ASP A 74 -7.73 9.56 -14.91
N ASN A 75 -7.66 8.67 -13.91
CA ASN A 75 -6.56 8.65 -12.94
C ASN A 75 -5.21 8.27 -13.57
N LEU A 76 -5.19 7.33 -14.52
CA LEU A 76 -3.98 6.97 -15.27
C LEU A 76 -3.45 8.15 -16.08
N ARG A 77 -4.32 8.89 -16.76
CA ARG A 77 -3.93 10.12 -17.48
C ARG A 77 -3.32 11.14 -16.51
N PHE A 78 -3.96 11.39 -15.37
CA PHE A 78 -3.41 12.28 -14.35
C PHE A 78 -2.03 11.83 -13.86
N VAL A 79 -1.83 10.53 -13.64
CA VAL A 79 -0.54 9.96 -13.23
C VAL A 79 0.52 10.18 -14.30
N ASP A 80 0.21 9.90 -15.57
CA ASP A 80 1.12 10.08 -16.69
C ASP A 80 1.52 11.57 -16.84
N GLU A 81 0.55 12.48 -16.85
CA GLU A 81 0.77 13.93 -16.96
C GLU A 81 1.59 14.48 -15.77
N HIS A 82 1.26 14.05 -14.54
CA HIS A 82 1.97 14.51 -13.35
C HIS A 82 3.44 14.10 -13.36
N ASN A 83 3.70 12.83 -13.69
CA ASN A 83 5.02 12.20 -13.65
C ASN A 83 5.89 12.55 -14.87
N ALA A 84 5.31 13.05 -15.96
CA ALA A 84 6.04 13.53 -17.15
C ALA A 84 6.67 14.92 -16.97
N ALA A 85 6.20 15.71 -16.01
CA ALA A 85 6.76 17.03 -15.73
C ALA A 85 8.15 16.95 -15.08
N GLU A 86 9.04 17.87 -15.45
CA GLU A 86 10.38 17.98 -14.88
C GLU A 86 10.35 18.50 -13.43
N ASN A 87 11.43 18.25 -12.67
CA ASN A 87 11.66 18.78 -11.31
C ASN A 87 10.55 18.46 -10.27
N ARG A 88 9.94 17.28 -10.37
CA ARG A 88 9.01 16.78 -9.34
C ARG A 88 9.77 16.22 -8.13
N THR A 89 9.32 16.60 -6.93
CA THR A 89 9.84 16.06 -5.66
C THR A 89 9.10 14.80 -5.21
N TYR A 90 7.98 14.47 -5.85
CA TYR A 90 7.17 13.29 -5.55
C TYR A 90 6.57 12.69 -6.82
N ARG A 91 6.12 11.45 -6.70
CA ARG A 91 5.40 10.71 -7.74
C ARG A 91 4.01 10.35 -7.25
N VAL A 92 3.08 10.30 -8.20
CA VAL A 92 1.76 9.70 -8.02
C VAL A 92 1.71 8.39 -8.80
N GLY A 93 0.87 7.46 -8.36
CA GLY A 93 0.80 6.12 -8.92
C GLY A 93 -0.59 5.51 -8.85
N LEU A 94 -0.76 4.41 -9.57
CA LEU A 94 -2.00 3.63 -9.61
C LEU A 94 -2.13 2.74 -8.36
N ASN A 95 -2.32 3.37 -7.21
CA ASN A 95 -2.50 2.68 -5.94
C ASN A 95 -3.92 2.06 -5.81
N ARG A 96 -4.27 1.56 -4.63
CA ARG A 96 -5.59 0.93 -4.36
C ARG A 96 -6.81 1.83 -4.61
N PHE A 97 -6.63 3.15 -4.75
CA PHE A 97 -7.70 4.12 -5.01
C PHE A 97 -7.80 4.52 -6.49
N ALA A 98 -7.01 3.91 -7.38
CA ALA A 98 -6.97 4.28 -8.80
C ALA A 98 -8.30 4.11 -9.53
N ASN A 99 -9.23 3.28 -9.02
CA ASN A 99 -10.57 3.10 -9.59
C ASN A 99 -11.67 3.95 -8.90
N LEU A 100 -11.30 4.89 -8.03
CA LEU A 100 -12.20 5.81 -7.34
C LEU A 100 -12.07 7.22 -7.89
N SER A 101 -13.20 7.89 -8.11
CA SER A 101 -13.18 9.33 -8.37
C SER A 101 -12.72 10.07 -7.11
N ASN A 102 -12.25 11.31 -7.24
CA ASN A 102 -11.85 12.08 -6.07
C ASN A 102 -13.03 12.33 -5.11
N GLU A 103 -14.24 12.51 -5.63
CA GLU A 103 -15.45 12.63 -4.81
C GLU A 103 -15.78 11.35 -4.02
N GLU A 104 -15.70 10.19 -4.68
CA GLU A 104 -15.90 8.89 -4.03
C GLU A 104 -14.83 8.66 -2.95
N TYR A 105 -13.56 8.94 -3.26
CA TYR A 105 -12.46 8.88 -2.31
C TYR A 105 -12.71 9.78 -1.09
N ARG A 106 -13.07 11.05 -1.30
CA ARG A 106 -13.35 12.01 -0.23
C ARG A 106 -14.50 11.53 0.66
N SER A 107 -15.57 11.01 0.06
CA SER A 107 -16.73 10.55 0.81
C SER A 107 -16.48 9.27 1.60
N MET A 108 -15.58 8.40 1.15
CA MET A 108 -15.37 7.08 1.74
C MET A 108 -14.20 7.02 2.73
N PHE A 109 -13.16 7.82 2.52
CA PHE A 109 -11.88 7.70 3.24
C PHE A 109 -11.51 8.91 4.09
N LEU A 110 -12.24 10.02 3.96
CA LEU A 110 -12.01 11.22 4.74
C LEU A 110 -13.18 11.46 5.71
N GLY A 111 -12.94 12.35 6.66
CA GLY A 111 -13.88 12.73 7.69
C GLY A 111 -13.24 12.67 9.06
N VAL A 112 -12.84 13.84 9.57
CA VAL A 112 -12.70 14.00 11.03
C VAL A 112 -14.11 14.13 11.62
N ARG A 113 -14.50 13.21 12.50
CA ARG A 113 -15.57 13.49 13.46
C ARG A 113 -15.04 14.53 14.46
N MET A 114 -14.90 15.78 14.03
CA MET A 114 -14.72 16.92 14.91
C MET A 114 -15.98 17.03 15.76
N GLU A 115 -15.90 16.62 17.02
CA GLU A 115 -17.03 16.67 17.95
C GLU A 115 -17.43 18.10 18.24
N THR A 116 -18.25 18.67 17.36
CA THR A 116 -19.05 19.84 17.71
C THR A 116 -20.17 19.36 18.63
N LYS A 117 -19.94 19.45 19.95
CA LYS A 117 -20.88 19.16 21.05
C LYS A 117 -21.66 17.85 20.89
N ARG A 118 -21.14 16.77 21.49
CA ARG A 118 -21.99 15.63 21.90
C ARG A 118 -23.19 16.19 22.67
N ARG A 119 -24.39 16.11 22.08
CA ARG A 119 -25.60 16.03 22.90
C ARG A 119 -25.40 14.80 23.78
N LEU A 120 -25.42 15.01 25.10
CA LEU A 120 -25.49 13.93 26.07
C LEU A 120 -26.72 13.07 25.75
N SER A 121 -26.48 11.97 25.04
CA SER A 121 -27.28 10.78 25.16
C SER A 121 -26.28 9.65 25.30
N SER A 122 -25.98 9.29 26.55
CA SER A 122 -25.23 8.08 26.87
C SER A 122 -25.84 6.90 26.11
N PRO A 123 -25.08 6.16 25.29
CA PRO A 123 -25.53 4.87 24.82
C PRO A 123 -25.80 4.00 26.04
N LYS A 124 -26.98 3.37 26.12
CA LYS A 124 -27.20 2.27 27.07
C LYS A 124 -26.23 1.15 26.68
N THR A 125 -25.10 1.07 27.37
CA THR A 125 -24.13 0.00 27.22
C THR A 125 -24.78 -1.30 27.68
N SER A 126 -24.95 -2.27 26.78
CA SER A 126 -25.10 -3.65 27.22
C SER A 126 -23.79 -4.07 27.89
N ASP A 127 -23.83 -4.55 29.13
CA ASP A 127 -22.68 -5.01 29.94
C ASP A 127 -21.92 -6.22 29.37
N ARG A 128 -22.03 -6.49 28.07
CA ARG A 128 -21.48 -7.69 27.40
C ARG A 128 -19.98 -7.62 27.11
N TYR A 129 -19.35 -6.45 27.24
CA TYR A 129 -17.92 -6.27 27.07
C TYR A 129 -17.38 -5.39 28.20
N LYS A 130 -16.91 -6.01 29.28
CA LYS A 130 -16.04 -5.31 30.22
C LYS A 130 -14.71 -5.08 29.52
N ASN A 131 -14.50 -3.87 29.00
CA ASN A 131 -13.21 -3.48 28.45
C ASN A 131 -12.19 -3.49 29.60
N ALA A 132 -11.30 -4.47 29.58
CA ALA A 132 -10.15 -4.48 30.47
C ALA A 132 -9.29 -3.23 30.17
N HIS A 133 -9.05 -2.40 31.17
CA HIS A 133 -8.12 -1.28 31.05
C HIS A 133 -6.68 -1.82 31.11
N VAL A 134 -6.11 -2.17 29.95
CA VAL A 134 -4.76 -2.73 29.82
C VAL A 134 -3.68 -1.64 29.78
N VAL A 135 -4.06 -0.43 29.35
CA VAL A 135 -3.18 0.74 29.28
C VAL A 135 -3.92 1.94 29.88
N SER A 136 -3.20 2.75 30.65
CA SER A 136 -3.69 4.05 31.13
C SER A 136 -2.82 5.17 30.58
N ILE A 137 -3.39 6.35 30.37
CA ILE A 137 -2.65 7.59 30.14
C ILE A 137 -3.07 8.58 31.24
N GLU A 138 -2.15 9.41 31.68
CA GLU A 138 -2.44 10.41 32.72
C GLU A 138 -3.08 11.66 32.12
N GLY A 139 -2.88 11.89 30.82
CA GLY A 139 -3.51 12.97 30.08
C GLY A 139 -3.08 12.98 28.63
N TYR A 140 -3.35 14.10 27.97
CA TYR A 140 -2.81 14.44 26.66
C TYR A 140 -2.45 15.93 26.69
N GLU A 141 -1.59 16.33 25.76
CA GLU A 141 -1.22 17.72 25.56
C GLU A 141 -1.40 18.09 24.09
N ASP A 142 -1.99 19.26 23.87
CA ASP A 142 -2.07 19.86 22.54
C ASP A 142 -0.77 20.64 22.27
N VAL A 143 -0.18 20.40 21.11
CA VAL A 143 0.95 21.18 20.62
C VAL A 143 0.44 22.58 20.25
N PRO A 144 1.19 23.66 20.53
CA PRO A 144 0.85 25.00 20.08
C PRO A 144 0.46 25.04 18.59
N GLU A 145 -0.74 25.56 18.32
CA GLU A 145 -1.29 25.63 16.96
C GLU A 145 -0.41 26.52 16.07
N ASN A 146 -0.27 26.10 14.81
CA ASN A 146 0.46 26.83 13.77
C ASN A 146 1.94 27.08 14.10
N ASP A 147 2.58 26.13 14.79
CA ASP A 147 3.99 26.19 15.11
C ASP A 147 4.71 24.87 14.79
N GLU A 148 5.27 24.78 13.57
CA GLU A 148 6.07 23.64 13.14
C GLU A 148 7.30 23.38 14.02
N LYS A 149 7.83 24.40 14.74
CA LYS A 149 8.96 24.19 15.67
C LYS A 149 8.52 23.44 16.92
N SER A 150 7.37 23.83 17.47
CA SER A 150 6.77 23.13 18.61
C SER A 150 6.36 21.71 18.23
N LEU A 151 5.76 21.53 17.04
CA LEU A 151 5.46 20.20 16.51
C LEU A 151 6.72 19.35 16.35
N LYS A 152 7.81 19.92 15.79
CA LYS A 152 9.08 19.21 15.59
C LYS A 152 9.66 18.75 16.91
N LYS A 153 9.62 19.61 17.93
CA LYS A 153 10.04 19.27 19.29
C LYS A 153 9.22 18.10 19.83
N ALA A 154 7.89 18.15 19.77
CA ALA A 154 7.04 17.06 20.24
C ALA A 154 7.33 15.73 19.53
N VAL A 155 7.44 15.75 18.19
CA VAL A 155 7.76 14.57 17.37
C VAL A 155 9.12 13.96 17.72
N SER A 156 10.09 14.77 18.17
CA SER A 156 11.39 14.26 18.60
C SER A 156 11.37 13.41 19.88
N TYR A 157 10.30 13.52 20.69
CA TYR A 157 10.13 12.72 21.91
C TYR A 157 9.22 11.52 21.69
N GLN A 158 8.18 11.65 20.86
CA GLN A 158 7.20 10.59 20.63
C GLN A 158 6.38 10.85 19.35
N PRO A 159 5.70 9.83 18.80
CA PRO A 159 4.71 10.04 17.75
C PRO A 159 3.60 10.99 18.19
N VAL A 160 3.21 11.90 17.29
CA VAL A 160 2.19 12.94 17.53
C VAL A 160 1.01 12.72 16.59
N SER A 161 -0.21 12.70 17.14
CA SER A 161 -1.42 12.67 16.31
C SER A 161 -1.63 14.05 15.72
N VAL A 162 -1.85 14.14 14.41
CA VAL A 162 -2.03 15.41 13.68
C VAL A 162 -3.23 15.31 12.75
N ALA A 163 -3.89 16.43 12.47
CA ALA A 163 -4.90 16.53 11.42
C ALA A 163 -4.34 17.25 10.19
N ILE A 164 -4.77 16.82 9.01
CA ILE A 164 -4.38 17.39 7.71
C ILE A 164 -5.60 17.51 6.78
N GLU A 165 -5.47 18.33 5.74
CA GLU A 165 -6.32 18.25 4.55
C GLU A 165 -5.73 17.25 3.56
N ALA A 166 -6.38 16.10 3.40
CA ALA A 166 -5.93 14.99 2.56
C ALA A 166 -6.79 14.81 1.30
N GLY A 167 -7.74 15.71 1.05
CA GLY A 167 -8.75 15.49 0.03
C GLY A 167 -8.37 15.78 -1.42
N GLY A 168 -7.15 16.24 -1.69
CA GLY A 168 -6.65 16.49 -3.04
C GLY A 168 -6.37 15.22 -3.84
N ARG A 169 -6.56 15.26 -5.17
CA ARG A 169 -6.31 14.12 -6.07
C ARG A 169 -4.86 13.64 -6.04
N ALA A 170 -3.89 14.56 -5.93
CA ALA A 170 -2.48 14.20 -5.79
C ALA A 170 -2.19 13.44 -4.49
N PHE A 171 -2.91 13.75 -3.40
CA PHE A 171 -2.80 13.04 -2.12
C PHE A 171 -3.43 11.64 -2.22
N GLN A 172 -4.62 11.54 -2.83
CA GLN A 172 -5.30 10.27 -3.11
C GLN A 172 -4.36 9.28 -3.83
N LEU A 173 -3.63 9.76 -4.84
CA LEU A 173 -2.78 8.95 -5.71
C LEU A 173 -1.29 8.99 -5.33
N TYR A 174 -0.93 9.50 -4.16
CA TYR A 174 0.47 9.57 -3.71
C TYR A 174 1.11 8.17 -3.71
N GLU A 175 2.34 8.09 -4.24
CA GLU A 175 3.14 6.87 -4.33
C GLU A 175 4.47 7.00 -3.58
N SER A 176 5.26 8.05 -3.87
CA SER A 176 6.58 8.21 -3.24
C SER A 176 7.15 9.63 -3.33
N GLY A 177 8.17 9.94 -2.53
CA GLY A 177 8.93 11.20 -2.53
C GLY A 177 8.32 12.26 -1.61
N VAL A 178 8.94 13.44 -1.53
CA VAL A 178 8.47 14.52 -0.66
C VAL A 178 7.30 15.26 -1.30
N PHE A 179 6.11 15.09 -0.71
CA PHE A 179 4.86 15.67 -1.19
C PHE A 179 4.86 17.19 -1.05
N THR A 180 5.06 17.86 -2.20
CA THR A 180 4.98 19.31 -2.38
C THR A 180 3.69 19.72 -3.11
N GLY A 181 2.75 18.79 -3.30
CA GLY A 181 1.47 19.03 -3.98
C GLY A 181 0.60 20.10 -3.33
N LEU A 182 -0.40 20.58 -4.07
CA LEU A 182 -1.36 21.56 -3.58
C LEU A 182 -2.35 20.91 -2.60
N CYS A 183 -2.61 21.61 -1.50
CA CYS A 183 -3.63 21.30 -0.51
C CYS A 183 -4.00 22.60 0.22
N GLY A 184 -5.23 22.68 0.72
CA GLY A 184 -5.68 23.72 1.63
C GLY A 184 -5.37 23.40 3.09
N THR A 185 -6.16 23.97 3.98
CA THR A 185 -6.04 23.83 5.44
C THR A 185 -7.35 23.41 6.11
N ASN A 186 -8.36 23.00 5.34
CA ASN A 186 -9.64 22.50 5.83
C ASN A 186 -9.47 21.04 6.27
N LEU A 187 -8.97 20.86 7.50
CA LEU A 187 -8.62 19.56 8.06
C LEU A 187 -9.76 18.55 7.92
N ASP A 188 -9.50 17.44 7.22
CA ASP A 188 -10.48 16.41 6.91
C ASP A 188 -9.98 14.98 7.24
N HIS A 189 -8.73 14.83 7.69
CA HIS A 189 -8.13 13.52 7.96
C HIS A 189 -7.17 13.53 9.15
N GLY A 190 -7.23 12.49 9.98
CA GLY A 190 -6.34 12.29 11.14
C GLY A 190 -5.24 11.27 10.83
N VAL A 191 -3.99 11.65 11.10
CA VAL A 191 -2.77 10.86 10.82
C VAL A 191 -1.78 10.98 11.98
N VAL A 192 -0.63 10.32 11.89
CA VAL A 192 0.40 10.37 12.94
C VAL A 192 1.74 10.81 12.35
N ALA A 193 2.28 11.93 12.84
CA ALA A 193 3.66 12.32 12.57
C ALA A 193 4.59 11.44 13.44
N VAL A 194 5.42 10.63 12.80
CA VAL A 194 6.32 9.66 13.46
C VAL A 194 7.79 10.03 13.35
N GLY A 195 8.11 11.07 12.58
CA GLY A 195 9.47 11.54 12.38
C GLY A 195 9.53 12.73 11.43
N TYR A 196 10.74 13.18 11.14
CA TYR A 196 11.02 14.23 10.17
C TYR A 196 12.45 14.05 9.65
N GLY A 197 12.73 14.61 8.47
CA GLY A 197 14.04 14.55 7.85
C GLY A 197 14.20 15.60 6.76
N SER A 198 15.17 15.36 5.90
CA SER A 198 15.44 16.13 4.68
C SER A 198 15.83 15.16 3.57
N GLU A 199 15.32 15.37 2.36
CA GLU A 199 15.59 14.56 1.16
C GLU A 199 15.74 15.52 -0.02
N ASP A 200 16.85 15.45 -0.76
CA ASP A 200 17.15 16.30 -1.92
C ASP A 200 16.96 17.81 -1.68
N GLY A 201 17.32 18.28 -0.48
CA GLY A 201 17.21 19.69 -0.09
C GLY A 201 15.81 20.12 0.34
N VAL A 202 14.84 19.19 0.40
CA VAL A 202 13.47 19.43 0.88
C VAL A 202 13.28 18.80 2.24
N ASP A 203 12.95 19.62 3.24
CA ASP A 203 12.60 19.18 4.58
C ASP A 203 11.23 18.49 4.56
N TYR A 204 11.09 17.38 5.31
CA TYR A 204 9.82 16.65 5.37
C TYR A 204 9.42 16.22 6.79
N TRP A 205 8.12 15.99 6.96
CA TRP A 205 7.48 15.20 8.00
C TRP A 205 7.28 13.77 7.52
N LEU A 206 7.67 12.76 8.30
CA LEU A 206 7.31 11.37 8.04
C LEU A 206 5.98 11.07 8.73
N VAL A 207 4.95 10.84 7.94
CA VAL A 207 3.58 10.72 8.42
C VAL A 207 3.05 9.32 8.13
N LYS A 208 2.60 8.62 9.17
CA LYS A 208 1.93 7.33 9.07
C LYS A 208 0.45 7.52 8.78
N ASN A 209 -0.04 6.85 7.74
CA ASN A 209 -1.45 6.86 7.36
C ASN A 209 -2.15 5.53 7.77
N SER A 210 -3.47 5.49 7.62
CA SER A 210 -4.36 4.38 8.02
C SER A 210 -5.00 3.66 6.82
N TRP A 211 -4.47 3.85 5.61
CA TRP A 211 -5.03 3.29 4.37
C TRP A 211 -4.36 2.01 3.87
N GLY A 212 -3.55 1.39 4.73
CA GLY A 212 -2.82 0.16 4.44
C GLY A 212 -1.51 0.40 3.67
N PRO A 213 -0.70 -0.65 3.50
CA PRO A 213 0.65 -0.52 2.94
C PRO A 213 0.68 -0.27 1.43
N HIS A 214 -0.42 -0.53 0.72
CA HIS A 214 -0.54 -0.33 -0.73
C HIS A 214 -0.89 1.11 -1.13
N TRP A 215 -0.75 2.06 -0.22
CA TRP A 215 -0.88 3.50 -0.47
C TRP A 215 0.39 4.20 0.00
N GLY A 216 0.91 5.14 -0.79
CA GLY A 216 2.17 5.83 -0.50
C GLY A 216 3.37 4.90 -0.32
N GLU A 217 4.34 5.35 0.46
CA GLU A 217 5.55 4.59 0.77
C GLU A 217 5.24 3.61 1.91
N ASN A 218 4.69 2.44 1.60
CA ASN A 218 4.30 1.41 2.58
C ASN A 218 3.31 1.91 3.65
N GLY A 219 2.34 2.76 3.25
CA GLY A 219 1.38 3.37 4.16
C GLY A 219 1.85 4.69 4.79
N TYR A 220 3.00 5.20 4.38
CA TYR A 220 3.55 6.48 4.84
C TYR A 220 3.56 7.52 3.72
N ILE A 221 3.62 8.78 4.12
CA ILE A 221 3.86 9.92 3.23
C ILE A 221 4.91 10.83 3.84
N LYS A 222 5.83 11.31 3.01
CA LYS A 222 6.74 12.40 3.35
C LYS A 222 6.05 13.71 2.96
N MET A 223 5.62 14.51 3.93
CA MET A 223 4.99 15.81 3.66
C MET A 223 6.00 16.93 3.79
N GLU A 224 6.04 17.86 2.84
CA GLU A 224 6.93 19.03 2.90
C GLU A 224 6.80 19.78 4.25
N ARG A 225 7.94 20.20 4.80
CA ARG A 225 8.06 20.87 6.11
C ARG A 225 8.82 22.20 5.95
N ASN A 226 8.58 23.14 6.86
CA ASN A 226 9.10 24.51 6.83
C ASN A 226 8.60 25.30 5.61
N VAL A 227 7.32 25.13 5.27
CA VAL A 227 6.69 25.93 4.21
C VAL A 227 6.48 27.36 4.69
N ASN A 228 6.26 28.30 3.76
CA ASN A 228 6.03 29.71 4.08
C ASN A 228 4.60 29.97 4.62
N THR A 229 4.09 29.10 5.49
CA THR A 229 2.80 29.23 6.19
C THR A 229 2.91 28.63 7.58
N ASN A 230 2.38 29.33 8.59
CA ASN A 230 2.44 28.85 9.98
C ASN A 230 1.63 27.56 10.20
N SER A 231 0.58 27.34 9.41
CA SER A 231 -0.24 26.12 9.45
C SER A 231 0.49 24.85 9.01
N GLY A 232 1.68 24.97 8.41
CA GLY A 232 2.40 23.87 7.79
C GLY A 232 1.70 23.32 6.54
N LYS A 233 2.36 22.39 5.84
CA LYS A 233 1.82 21.76 4.64
C LYS A 233 0.51 21.03 4.95
N CYS A 234 -0.53 21.33 4.18
CA CYS A 234 -1.88 20.79 4.35
C CYS A 234 -2.48 20.99 5.76
N GLY A 235 -2.01 21.99 6.51
CA GLY A 235 -2.51 22.27 7.85
C GLY A 235 -1.96 21.37 8.96
N ILE A 236 -0.88 20.62 8.72
CA ILE A 236 -0.32 19.63 9.66
C ILE A 236 0.02 20.19 11.06
N ALA A 237 0.27 21.50 11.17
CA ALA A 237 0.57 22.16 12.44
C ALA A 237 -0.65 22.80 13.12
N GLN A 238 -1.86 22.71 12.53
CA GLN A 238 -3.06 23.37 13.08
C GLN A 238 -3.68 22.62 14.27
N ALA A 239 -3.65 21.28 14.25
CA ALA A 239 -4.26 20.47 15.29
C ALA A 239 -3.41 19.23 15.52
N ALA A 240 -2.58 19.27 16.57
CA ALA A 240 -1.65 18.22 16.92
C ALA A 240 -1.70 17.96 18.42
N SER A 241 -1.73 16.69 18.82
CA SER A 241 -1.76 16.31 20.23
C SER A 241 -1.09 14.96 20.48
N TYR A 242 -0.65 14.77 21.71
CA TYR A 242 0.08 13.57 22.10
C TYR A 242 -0.31 13.12 23.51
N PRO A 243 -0.38 11.81 23.77
CA PRO A 243 -0.71 11.30 25.10
C PRO A 243 0.49 11.45 26.05
N ILE A 244 0.19 11.71 27.32
CA ILE A 244 1.16 11.73 28.41
C ILE A 244 1.11 10.38 29.12
N LYS A 245 2.26 9.70 29.18
CA LYS A 245 2.45 8.46 29.94
C LYS A 245 3.60 8.59 30.94
N THR A 246 3.28 8.65 32.23
CA THR A 246 4.26 8.77 33.33
C THR A 246 4.17 7.65 34.36
N GLY A 247 2.99 7.04 34.53
CA GLY A 247 2.76 5.95 35.48
C GLY A 247 2.88 4.55 34.84
N PRO A 248 2.96 3.49 35.65
CA PRO A 248 2.82 2.12 35.14
C PRO A 248 1.40 1.86 34.62
N ASN A 249 1.25 0.84 33.78
CA ASN A 249 -0.09 0.36 33.41
C ASN A 249 -0.76 -0.34 34.60
N PRO A 250 -2.11 -0.40 34.63
CA PRO A 250 -2.81 -1.22 35.60
C PRO A 250 -2.29 -2.66 35.58
N PRO A 251 -2.28 -3.36 36.72
CA PRO A 251 -1.96 -4.79 36.75
C PRO A 251 -2.84 -5.48 35.72
N ASN A 252 -2.23 -6.30 34.84
CA ASN A 252 -2.95 -7.00 33.80
C ASN A 252 -4.12 -7.75 34.48
N PRO A 253 -5.39 -7.41 34.16
CA PRO A 253 -6.49 -8.21 34.66
C PRO A 253 -6.21 -9.62 34.17
N GLY A 254 -6.20 -10.59 35.09
CA GLY A 254 -5.96 -12.00 34.75
C GLY A 254 -6.79 -12.40 33.52
N PRO A 255 -6.37 -13.45 32.80
CA PRO A 255 -6.79 -13.71 31.41
C PRO A 255 -8.26 -13.37 31.21
N SER A 256 -8.51 -12.39 30.35
CA SER A 256 -9.86 -12.02 29.93
C SER A 256 -10.67 -13.28 29.67
N PRO A 257 -11.98 -13.32 30.01
CA PRO A 257 -12.85 -14.36 29.49
C PRO A 257 -12.57 -14.49 27.99
N PRO A 258 -12.40 -15.71 27.45
CA PRO A 258 -11.97 -15.88 26.07
C PRO A 258 -12.86 -15.00 25.20
N SER A 259 -12.22 -14.13 24.41
CA SER A 259 -12.91 -13.32 23.41
C SER A 259 -13.86 -14.24 22.62
N PRO A 260 -15.01 -13.76 22.13
CA PRO A 260 -15.86 -14.56 21.26
C PRO A 260 -14.97 -15.21 20.21
N VAL A 261 -14.90 -16.55 20.25
CA VAL A 261 -13.94 -17.32 19.44
C VAL A 261 -14.16 -16.89 18.00
N LYS A 262 -13.19 -16.18 17.40
CA LYS A 262 -13.25 -15.84 15.98
C LYS A 262 -13.51 -17.15 15.23
N PRO A 263 -14.47 -17.18 14.29
CA PRO A 263 -14.75 -18.41 13.55
C PRO A 263 -13.43 -18.92 12.93
N PRO A 264 -13.23 -20.24 12.88
CA PRO A 264 -12.01 -20.82 12.36
C PRO A 264 -11.77 -20.37 10.91
N THR A 265 -10.52 -20.07 10.57
CA THR A 265 -10.11 -19.82 9.19
C THR A 265 -10.18 -21.15 8.44
N VAL A 266 -11.10 -21.29 7.51
CA VAL A 266 -11.22 -22.50 6.67
C VAL A 266 -10.11 -22.48 5.62
N CYS A 267 -9.27 -23.53 5.60
CA CYS A 267 -8.19 -23.67 4.62
C CYS A 267 -8.69 -24.41 3.37
N ASP A 268 -9.42 -25.50 3.57
CA ASP A 268 -10.13 -26.27 2.55
C ASP A 268 -11.30 -27.07 3.20
N ASP A 269 -11.83 -28.07 2.49
CA ASP A 269 -12.93 -28.92 2.96
C ASP A 269 -12.60 -29.79 4.19
N TYR A 270 -11.32 -30.01 4.48
CA TYR A 270 -10.82 -30.91 5.51
C TYR A 270 -10.00 -30.21 6.58
N TYR A 271 -9.41 -29.06 6.29
CA TYR A 271 -8.47 -28.36 7.15
C TYR A 271 -8.97 -26.98 7.55
N SER A 272 -8.79 -26.67 8.83
CA SER A 272 -9.08 -25.35 9.38
C SER A 272 -8.02 -24.91 10.37
N CYS A 273 -7.85 -23.59 10.49
CA CYS A 273 -6.98 -22.94 11.44
C CYS A 273 -7.80 -22.15 12.48
N PRO A 274 -7.24 -21.87 13.67
CA PRO A 274 -7.84 -20.96 14.62
C PRO A 274 -8.17 -19.60 13.98
N GLY A 275 -9.29 -18.98 14.38
CA GLY A 275 -9.70 -17.70 13.82
C GLY A 275 -8.64 -16.61 14.00
N GLY A 276 -8.36 -15.85 12.94
CA GLY A 276 -7.26 -14.88 12.91
C GLY A 276 -5.90 -15.47 12.53
N SER A 277 -5.87 -16.72 12.06
CA SER A 277 -4.66 -17.35 11.49
C SER A 277 -4.71 -17.37 9.96
N THR A 278 -3.54 -17.43 9.33
CA THR A 278 -3.40 -17.69 7.88
C THR A 278 -3.13 -19.17 7.63
N CYS A 279 -3.86 -19.76 6.69
CA CYS A 279 -3.63 -21.10 6.18
C CYS A 279 -2.43 -21.10 5.23
N CYS A 280 -1.42 -21.90 5.54
CA CYS A 280 -0.21 -22.05 4.73
C CYS A 280 -0.04 -23.49 4.27
N CYS A 281 0.22 -23.67 2.98
CA CYS A 281 0.45 -24.99 2.44
C CYS A 281 1.78 -25.56 2.95
N VAL A 282 1.75 -26.81 3.40
CA VAL A 282 2.91 -27.57 3.89
C VAL A 282 3.28 -28.69 2.92
N TYR A 283 2.29 -29.22 2.19
CA TYR A 283 2.51 -30.26 1.21
C TYR A 283 1.72 -29.95 -0.06
N GLU A 284 2.43 -29.50 -1.09
CA GLU A 284 1.87 -29.16 -2.40
C GLU A 284 2.30 -30.19 -3.44
N TYR A 285 1.36 -30.64 -4.27
CA TYR A 285 1.64 -31.48 -5.42
C TYR A 285 0.69 -31.12 -6.57
N GLY A 286 1.25 -30.82 -7.75
CA GLY A 286 0.44 -30.50 -8.94
C GLY A 286 -0.45 -29.26 -8.81
N GLY A 287 -0.06 -28.26 -8.00
CA GLY A 287 -0.85 -27.05 -7.74
C GLY A 287 -1.98 -27.22 -6.72
N PHE A 288 -2.09 -28.40 -6.10
CA PHE A 288 -3.03 -28.66 -5.02
C PHE A 288 -2.30 -28.81 -3.69
N CYS A 289 -2.88 -28.21 -2.65
CA CYS A 289 -2.40 -28.37 -1.29
C CYS A 289 -3.05 -29.59 -0.62
N PHE A 290 -2.24 -30.54 -0.20
CA PHE A 290 -2.66 -31.79 0.47
C PHE A 290 -2.40 -31.76 1.99
N GLY A 291 -1.76 -30.71 2.48
CA GLY A 291 -1.50 -30.54 3.91
C GLY A 291 -1.34 -29.08 4.27
N TRP A 292 -2.03 -28.65 5.31
CA TRP A 292 -2.05 -27.26 5.77
C TRP A 292 -1.41 -27.10 7.15
N GLY A 293 -0.80 -25.94 7.34
CA GLY A 293 -0.37 -25.44 8.64
C GLY A 293 -0.93 -24.04 8.89
N CYS A 294 -0.92 -23.64 10.16
CA CYS A 294 -1.49 -22.39 10.61
C CYS A 294 -0.39 -21.42 11.03
N CYS A 295 -0.33 -20.27 10.36
CA CYS A 295 0.46 -19.15 10.83
C CYS A 295 -0.37 -18.30 11.80
N PRO A 296 0.13 -18.01 13.02
CA PRO A 296 -0.65 -17.35 14.08
C PRO A 296 -0.76 -15.83 13.89
N LEU A 297 -0.97 -15.38 12.65
CA LEU A 297 -1.20 -13.98 12.27
C LEU A 297 -2.24 -13.93 11.15
N GLU A 298 -2.99 -12.84 11.11
CA GLU A 298 -3.82 -12.51 9.95
C GLU A 298 -2.93 -12.09 8.79
N SER A 299 -3.16 -12.63 7.60
CA SER A 299 -2.41 -12.30 6.38
C SER A 299 -0.89 -12.55 6.46
N ALA A 300 -0.46 -13.58 7.19
CA ALA A 300 0.95 -13.96 7.28
C ALA A 300 1.54 -14.36 5.91
N THR A 301 2.82 -14.09 5.71
CA THR A 301 3.60 -14.69 4.61
C THR A 301 4.03 -16.10 5.00
N CYS A 302 3.66 -17.09 4.18
CA CYS A 302 4.07 -18.48 4.33
C CYS A 302 5.50 -18.66 3.80
N CYS A 303 6.46 -18.96 4.67
CA CYS A 303 7.83 -19.19 4.23
C CYS A 303 8.00 -20.56 3.54
N ALA A 304 8.98 -20.63 2.64
CA ALA A 304 9.27 -21.78 1.81
C ALA A 304 9.90 -22.96 2.57
N ASP A 305 10.38 -22.72 3.80
CA ASP A 305 10.85 -23.79 4.71
C ASP A 305 9.69 -24.63 5.28
N HIS A 306 8.45 -24.23 5.01
CA HIS A 306 7.21 -24.85 5.50
C HIS A 306 7.02 -24.83 7.02
N SER A 307 7.99 -24.31 7.77
CA SER A 307 7.98 -24.17 9.23
C SER A 307 7.80 -22.73 9.71
N SER A 308 8.18 -21.74 8.90
CA SER A 308 8.18 -20.35 9.32
C SER A 308 7.02 -19.54 8.73
N CYS A 309 6.70 -18.48 9.45
CA CYS A 309 5.67 -17.49 9.16
C CYS A 309 6.24 -16.10 9.38
N CYS A 310 6.00 -15.21 8.44
CA CYS A 310 6.39 -13.81 8.56
C CYS A 310 5.18 -12.87 8.66
N PRO A 311 5.25 -11.81 9.49
CA PRO A 311 4.21 -10.78 9.53
C PRO A 311 4.07 -10.05 8.19
N GLN A 312 2.88 -9.51 7.92
CA GLN A 312 2.62 -8.74 6.70
C GLN A 312 3.54 -7.51 6.60
N GLU A 313 3.96 -6.93 7.73
CA GLU A 313 4.88 -5.78 7.76
C GLU A 313 6.34 -6.17 7.46
N PHE A 314 6.68 -7.46 7.54
CA PHE A 314 8.03 -7.99 7.29
C PHE A 314 7.95 -9.24 6.40
N PRO A 315 7.50 -9.13 5.13
CA PRO A 315 7.09 -10.29 4.35
C PRO A 315 8.26 -11.13 3.81
N VAL A 316 9.51 -10.64 3.89
CA VAL A 316 10.67 -11.34 3.32
C VAL A 316 11.19 -12.36 4.33
N CYS A 317 11.04 -13.65 4.04
CA CYS A 317 11.58 -14.72 4.87
C CYS A 317 13.10 -14.86 4.70
N ASP A 318 13.86 -14.63 5.76
CA ASP A 318 15.24 -15.07 5.91
C ASP A 318 15.25 -16.32 6.79
N THR A 319 15.10 -17.48 6.15
CA THR A 319 15.00 -18.78 6.83
C THR A 319 16.32 -19.22 7.45
N ASP A 320 17.46 -18.73 6.94
CA ASP A 320 18.79 -19.08 7.46
C ASP A 320 19.06 -18.35 8.77
N ALA A 321 18.66 -17.07 8.87
CA ALA A 321 18.73 -16.30 10.11
C ALA A 321 17.52 -16.54 11.03
N GLY A 322 16.45 -17.17 10.55
CA GLY A 322 15.19 -17.32 11.29
C GLY A 322 14.47 -15.99 11.53
N THR A 323 14.60 -15.06 10.58
CA THR A 323 14.04 -13.70 10.68
C THR A 323 13.18 -13.34 9.47
N CYS A 324 12.45 -12.25 9.62
CA CYS A 324 11.56 -11.66 8.65
C CYS A 324 12.01 -10.23 8.40
N LEU A 325 12.30 -9.89 7.15
CA LEU A 325 12.83 -8.59 6.74
C LEU A 325 11.76 -7.78 6.03
N LEU A 326 11.89 -6.46 6.10
CA LEU A 326 11.04 -5.54 5.33
C LEU A 326 11.39 -5.59 3.84
N SER A 327 12.66 -5.78 3.51
CA SER A 327 13.20 -5.98 2.16
C SER A 327 14.49 -6.80 2.22
N LYS A 328 14.94 -7.36 1.08
CA LYS A 328 16.09 -8.28 1.02
C LYS A 328 17.41 -7.70 1.57
N ASP A 329 17.58 -6.37 1.53
CA ASP A 329 18.83 -5.69 1.90
C ASP A 329 18.69 -4.87 3.21
N ASN A 330 17.61 -5.06 3.97
CA ASN A 330 17.37 -4.29 5.20
C ASN A 330 18.09 -4.92 6.40
N PRO A 331 18.91 -4.16 7.16
CA PRO A 331 19.57 -4.67 8.37
C PRO A 331 18.61 -4.90 9.56
N VAL A 332 17.36 -4.45 9.46
CA VAL A 332 16.35 -4.58 10.52
C VAL A 332 15.36 -5.70 10.17
N GLY A 333 15.38 -6.75 10.99
CA GLY A 333 14.47 -7.89 10.90
C GLY A 333 13.77 -8.19 12.21
N VAL A 334 12.57 -8.78 12.12
CA VAL A 334 11.86 -9.35 13.27
C VAL A 334 12.01 -10.87 13.27
N LYS A 335 11.87 -11.51 14.43
CA LYS A 335 11.97 -12.97 14.52
C LYS A 335 10.79 -13.64 13.78
N ALA A 336 11.08 -14.68 12.99
CA ALA A 336 10.05 -15.47 12.34
C ALA A 336 9.22 -16.26 13.35
N LEU A 337 7.92 -16.38 13.09
CA LEU A 337 6.99 -17.15 13.91
C LEU A 337 6.94 -18.60 13.42
N GLN A 338 6.70 -19.52 14.35
CA GLN A 338 6.56 -20.94 14.02
C GLN A 338 5.15 -21.25 13.54
N ARG A 339 5.06 -22.05 12.47
CA ARG A 339 3.82 -22.58 11.93
C ARG A 339 3.31 -23.72 12.83
N GLY A 340 2.03 -23.69 13.17
CA GLY A 340 1.35 -24.79 13.86
C GLY A 340 0.68 -25.77 12.88
N PRO A 341 0.24 -26.95 13.33
CA PRO A 341 -0.56 -27.85 12.51
C PRO A 341 -1.98 -27.31 12.30
N ALA A 342 -2.56 -27.55 11.11
CA ALA A 342 -3.99 -27.31 10.90
C ALA A 342 -4.85 -28.44 11.48
N ASN A 343 -6.05 -28.10 11.91
CA ASN A 343 -7.03 -29.07 12.40
C ASN A 343 -7.67 -29.79 11.22
N CYS A 344 -7.51 -31.12 11.18
CA CYS A 344 -8.12 -31.99 10.18
C CYS A 344 -9.48 -32.51 10.70
N GLY A 345 -10.56 -32.16 10.01
CA GLY A 345 -11.92 -32.60 10.31
C GLY A 345 -12.94 -32.03 9.32
N ARG A 346 -13.87 -32.87 8.86
CA ARG A 346 -14.93 -32.47 7.91
C ARG A 346 -15.85 -31.44 8.59
N LEU A 347 -15.86 -30.20 8.09
CA LEU A 347 -16.81 -29.18 8.56
C LEU A 347 -18.23 -29.63 8.21
N HIS A 348 -18.98 -30.12 9.20
CA HIS A 348 -20.42 -30.33 9.05
C HIS A 348 -21.10 -28.97 8.89
N VAL A 349 -21.26 -28.53 7.65
CA VAL A 349 -22.22 -27.47 7.31
C VAL A 349 -23.58 -27.98 7.77
N GLY A 350 -24.12 -27.34 8.82
CA GLY A 350 -25.42 -27.67 9.38
C GLY A 350 -26.48 -27.63 8.29
N ARG A 351 -27.07 -28.80 8.02
CA ARG A 351 -28.29 -28.93 7.21
C ARG A 351 -29.37 -28.09 7.89
N ILE A 352 -29.79 -27.02 7.24
CA ILE A 352 -30.99 -26.25 7.59
C ILE A 352 -32.12 -27.26 7.70
N LYS A 353 -32.66 -27.43 8.91
CA LYS A 353 -33.94 -28.12 9.08
C LYS A 353 -35.00 -27.13 8.67
N ASP A 354 -35.57 -27.34 7.48
CA ASP A 354 -36.84 -26.73 7.13
C ASP A 354 -37.87 -27.13 8.18
N SER A 355 -38.52 -26.13 8.77
CA SER A 355 -39.66 -26.29 9.67
C SER A 355 -40.69 -25.24 9.28
N ALA A 356 -41.51 -25.59 8.28
CA ALA A 356 -42.95 -25.34 8.20
C ALA A 356 -43.50 -26.15 7.02
#